data_AF-A0A7W7SZ63-F1
#
_entry.id   AF-A0A7W7SZ63-F1
#
_cell.length_a   1.000
_cell.length_b   1.000
_cell.length_c   1.000
_cell.angle_alpha   90.00
_cell.angle_beta   90.00
_cell.angle_gamma   90.00
#
_symmetry.space_group_name_H-M   'P 1'
#
loop_
_entity.id
_entity.type
_entity.pdbx_description
1 polymer ?
#
loop_
_entity_poly.entity_id
_entity_poly.type
_entity_poly.pdbx_seq_one_letter_code
_entity_poly.pdbx_strand_id
1 'polypeptide(L)'
;MGLADDRDLVPLGTGFDIVKRGYDRAQVEEHLHGIDSDLRLLAADRDAAVSQTNDLARQLEAARSEIADLRGQVERLSLPPTTLEGLSERLQHMLRLAQEEANEIHARAEAEAGHVRARSEAEALTLRTRYEQLISDLDRRRADMEAEHRGVLETARAEADRIVGTSREEAARLDEESLQRRTTVEEDFEIAMAARRVESMRTLAETEASSKAEADRRVREATDEAARIRTQVAQEQAAANAEAQRLVREATEEANRRRHDSISEATARVQEAVDESNRRVREATEEANRRVTAASQKVDSLRNLRNRLSQQLHAARAALLEVTPLLDPLEEEKPRPVPATTIQPAAGTVVEPAAAQAVPAQGGPAKSGPNPESARNTTTQVAPVQNAPAQPTPGPSEPGPAPAADATKRTETKAKPADEAPTSKVDGPTRKIPRPNPRAHTGKR
;
A
#
# COMPACT_ATOMS: atom_id res chain seq x y z
N MET A 1 120.87 -31.47 -84.45
CA MET A 1 121.27 -30.09 -84.11
C MET A 1 122.77 -30.09 -83.87
N GLY A 2 123.47 -28.97 -84.08
CA GLY A 2 124.94 -28.98 -84.10
C GLY A 2 125.56 -29.33 -82.75
N LEU A 3 126.49 -30.28 -82.74
CA LEU A 3 127.61 -30.26 -81.80
C LEU A 3 128.53 -29.13 -82.25
N ALA A 4 128.34 -27.94 -81.67
CA ALA A 4 129.36 -26.91 -81.73
C ALA A 4 130.48 -27.32 -80.77
N ASP A 5 131.74 -27.25 -81.23
CA ASP A 5 132.91 -27.32 -80.36
C ASP A 5 132.97 -26.03 -79.49
N ASP A 6 132.07 -25.91 -78.51
CA ASP A 6 132.33 -25.13 -77.29
C ASP A 6 133.37 -25.91 -76.48
N ARG A 7 134.57 -26.00 -77.05
CA ARG A 7 135.79 -26.21 -76.31
C ARG A 7 136.01 -24.93 -75.52
N ASP A 8 135.38 -24.86 -74.35
CA ASP A 8 135.85 -23.97 -73.30
C ASP A 8 137.33 -24.29 -73.10
N LEU A 9 138.18 -23.42 -73.63
CA LEU A 9 139.61 -23.60 -73.59
C LEU A 9 139.99 -23.50 -72.12
N VAL A 10 140.37 -24.62 -71.50
CA VAL A 10 141.06 -24.65 -70.21
C VAL A 10 142.05 -23.50 -70.22
N PRO A 11 141.91 -22.49 -69.33
CA PRO A 11 142.74 -21.30 -69.40
C PRO A 11 144.20 -21.69 -69.17
N LEU A 12 144.95 -21.88 -70.26
CA LEU A 12 146.38 -22.12 -70.23
C LEU A 12 147.02 -20.85 -69.70
N GLY A 13 147.19 -20.82 -68.38
CA GLY A 13 147.66 -19.66 -67.64
C GLY A 13 148.92 -19.13 -68.28
N THR A 14 148.92 -17.82 -68.55
CA THR A 14 150.09 -17.12 -69.08
C THR A 14 151.29 -17.48 -68.19
N GLY A 15 152.31 -18.08 -68.81
CA GLY A 15 153.26 -18.94 -68.10
C GLY A 15 154.02 -18.28 -66.95
N PHE A 16 154.53 -19.14 -66.06
CA PHE A 16 155.05 -18.76 -64.74
C PHE A 16 156.02 -17.57 -64.74
N ASP A 17 155.88 -16.71 -63.74
CA ASP A 17 156.72 -15.54 -63.51
C ASP A 17 158.18 -15.94 -63.23
N ILE A 18 159.12 -15.24 -63.86
CA ILE A 18 160.55 -15.58 -63.82
C ILE A 18 161.27 -14.73 -62.76
N VAL A 19 161.57 -15.36 -61.64
CA VAL A 19 162.44 -14.83 -60.58
C VAL A 19 163.91 -14.98 -60.99
N LYS A 20 164.84 -14.27 -60.32
CA LYS A 20 166.28 -14.15 -60.66
C LYS A 20 167.04 -15.43 -61.07
N ARG A 21 166.57 -16.64 -60.73
CA ARG A 21 167.16 -17.93 -61.15
C ARG A 21 166.11 -19.03 -61.43
N GLY A 22 164.94 -18.69 -61.98
CA GLY A 22 163.94 -19.68 -62.42
C GLY A 22 162.49 -19.19 -62.27
N TYR A 23 161.53 -20.04 -62.63
CA TYR A 23 160.10 -19.80 -62.39
C TYR A 23 159.78 -19.72 -60.89
N ASP A 24 158.74 -18.97 -60.50
CA ASP A 24 158.26 -18.97 -59.12
C ASP A 24 157.73 -20.37 -58.74
N ARG A 25 158.38 -20.97 -57.75
CA ARG A 25 158.03 -22.28 -57.21
C ARG A 25 156.60 -22.32 -56.67
N ALA A 26 156.11 -21.25 -56.03
CA ALA A 26 154.76 -21.23 -55.46
C ALA A 26 153.70 -21.33 -56.56
N GLN A 27 153.89 -20.59 -57.66
CA GLN A 27 152.98 -20.60 -58.81
C GLN A 27 153.01 -21.93 -59.56
N VAL A 28 154.17 -22.59 -59.64
CA VAL A 28 154.32 -23.94 -60.22
C VAL A 28 153.66 -25.00 -59.33
N GLU A 29 153.86 -24.95 -58.01
CA GLU A 29 153.23 -25.90 -57.07
C GLU A 29 151.70 -25.76 -57.05
N GLU A 30 151.17 -24.53 -57.08
CA GLU A 30 149.73 -24.27 -57.20
C GLU A 30 149.15 -24.82 -58.52
N HIS A 31 149.80 -24.54 -59.66
CA HIS A 31 149.35 -25.03 -60.97
C HIS A 31 149.42 -26.56 -61.10
N LEU A 32 150.44 -27.20 -60.51
CA LEU A 32 150.50 -28.65 -60.43
C LEU A 32 149.39 -29.21 -59.53
N HIS A 33 149.04 -28.54 -58.43
CA HIS A 33 147.91 -28.91 -57.59
C HIS A 33 146.57 -28.79 -58.33
N GLY A 34 146.43 -27.74 -59.15
CA GLY A 34 145.32 -27.56 -60.10
C GLY A 34 145.17 -28.75 -61.03
N ILE A 35 146.22 -29.09 -61.79
CA ILE A 35 146.24 -30.26 -62.69
C ILE A 35 145.94 -31.59 -61.95
N ASP A 36 146.49 -31.77 -60.75
CA ASP A 36 146.21 -32.95 -59.92
C ASP A 36 144.74 -33.01 -59.48
N SER A 37 144.07 -31.87 -59.33
CA SER A 37 142.64 -31.78 -59.03
C SER A 37 141.77 -32.00 -60.27
N ASP A 38 142.15 -31.43 -61.42
CA ASP A 38 141.47 -31.62 -62.71
C ASP A 38 141.54 -33.08 -63.17
N LEU A 39 142.69 -33.74 -63.02
CA LEU A 39 142.86 -35.16 -63.33
C LEU A 39 142.04 -36.06 -62.41
N ARG A 40 141.82 -35.67 -61.14
CA ARG A 40 140.92 -36.39 -60.22
C ARG A 40 139.45 -36.18 -60.59
N LEU A 41 139.08 -34.96 -61.00
CA LEU A 41 137.73 -34.66 -61.48
C LEU A 41 137.42 -35.44 -62.77
N LEU A 42 138.29 -35.37 -63.79
CA LEU A 42 138.15 -36.12 -65.03
C LEU A 42 138.15 -37.64 -64.83
N ALA A 43 138.89 -38.16 -63.85
CA ALA A 43 138.81 -39.57 -63.47
C ALA A 43 137.46 -39.93 -62.84
N ALA A 44 136.93 -39.10 -61.95
CA ALA A 44 135.62 -39.29 -61.34
C ALA A 44 134.48 -39.18 -62.37
N ASP A 45 134.53 -38.21 -63.28
CA ASP A 45 133.56 -38.01 -64.35
C ASP A 45 133.59 -39.18 -65.36
N ARG A 46 134.79 -39.66 -65.73
CA ARG A 46 134.95 -40.87 -66.53
C ARG A 46 134.32 -42.08 -65.84
N ASP A 47 134.60 -42.28 -64.55
CA ASP A 47 134.13 -43.46 -63.82
C ASP A 47 132.62 -43.39 -63.54
N ALA A 48 132.06 -42.19 -63.41
CA ALA A 48 130.62 -41.94 -63.39
C ALA A 48 129.96 -42.18 -64.77
N ALA A 49 130.59 -41.78 -65.88
CA ALA A 49 130.10 -42.11 -67.22
C ALA A 49 130.18 -43.62 -67.50
N VAL A 50 131.21 -44.30 -66.99
CA VAL A 50 131.34 -45.77 -67.07
C VAL A 50 130.28 -46.46 -66.22
N SER A 51 129.92 -45.98 -65.03
CA SER A 51 128.81 -46.58 -64.26
C SER A 51 127.46 -46.37 -64.96
N GLN A 52 127.16 -45.15 -65.42
CA GLN A 52 125.93 -44.84 -66.16
C GLN A 52 125.77 -45.68 -67.43
N THR A 53 126.83 -45.87 -68.22
CA THR A 53 126.79 -46.71 -69.43
C THR A 53 126.61 -48.19 -69.12
N ASN A 54 127.18 -48.70 -68.02
CA ASN A 54 126.92 -50.07 -67.56
C ASN A 54 125.48 -50.27 -67.07
N ASP A 55 124.90 -49.30 -66.35
CA ASP A 55 123.51 -49.41 -65.87
C ASP A 55 122.48 -49.24 -67.01
N LEU A 56 122.75 -48.37 -67.99
CA LEU A 56 121.95 -48.30 -69.22
C LEU A 56 122.05 -49.58 -70.05
N ALA A 57 123.22 -50.24 -70.10
CA ALA A 57 123.37 -51.54 -70.75
C ALA A 57 122.51 -52.61 -70.06
N ARG A 58 122.54 -52.69 -68.72
CA ARG A 58 121.69 -53.59 -67.92
C ARG A 58 120.19 -53.35 -68.16
N GLN A 59 119.76 -52.09 -68.20
CA GLN A 59 118.36 -51.74 -68.49
C GLN A 59 117.96 -52.16 -69.92
N LEU A 60 118.84 -51.97 -70.90
CA LEU A 60 118.62 -52.45 -72.27
C LEU A 60 118.56 -53.97 -72.36
N GLU A 61 119.38 -54.71 -71.60
CA GLU A 61 119.33 -56.17 -71.55
C GLU A 61 118.04 -56.66 -70.88
N ALA A 62 117.65 -56.09 -69.74
CA ALA A 62 116.40 -56.42 -69.06
C ALA A 62 115.17 -56.17 -69.96
N ALA A 63 115.08 -55.01 -70.61
CA ALA A 63 114.02 -54.70 -71.56
C ALA A 63 114.06 -55.61 -72.81
N ARG A 64 115.25 -56.05 -73.25
CA ARG A 64 115.37 -57.02 -74.36
C ARG A 64 114.86 -58.41 -73.96
N SER A 65 115.12 -58.88 -72.74
CA SER A 65 114.54 -60.13 -72.23
C SER A 65 113.01 -60.01 -72.11
N GLU A 66 112.50 -58.94 -71.50
CA GLU A 66 111.04 -58.73 -71.37
C GLU A 66 110.36 -58.67 -72.75
N ILE A 67 110.94 -57.98 -73.72
CA ILE A 67 110.44 -57.95 -75.12
C ILE A 67 110.52 -59.35 -75.76
N ALA A 68 111.52 -60.17 -75.45
CA ALA A 68 111.61 -61.54 -75.96
C ALA A 68 110.54 -62.45 -75.32
N ASP A 69 110.34 -62.36 -74.01
CA ASP A 69 109.33 -63.13 -73.27
C ASP A 69 107.91 -62.76 -73.72
N LEU A 70 107.60 -61.47 -73.83
CA LEU A 70 106.33 -60.97 -74.36
C LEU A 70 106.10 -61.40 -75.80
N ARG A 71 107.12 -61.39 -76.66
CA ARG A 71 107.02 -61.92 -78.03
C ARG A 71 106.74 -63.43 -78.03
N GLY A 72 107.42 -64.21 -77.18
CA GLY A 72 107.17 -65.64 -77.04
C GLY A 72 105.78 -65.97 -76.51
N GLN A 73 105.23 -65.14 -75.61
CA GLN A 73 103.83 -65.24 -75.17
C GLN A 73 102.85 -64.91 -76.30
N VAL A 74 103.08 -63.81 -77.04
CA VAL A 74 102.25 -63.45 -78.21
C VAL A 74 102.31 -64.51 -79.30
N GLU A 75 103.47 -65.13 -79.54
CA GLU A 75 103.61 -66.24 -80.49
C GLU A 75 102.80 -67.47 -80.03
N ARG A 76 102.94 -67.89 -78.76
CA ARG A 76 102.12 -68.99 -78.19
C ARG A 76 100.61 -68.72 -78.24
N LEU A 77 100.18 -67.48 -78.03
CA LEU A 77 98.76 -67.09 -78.03
C LEU A 77 98.17 -66.85 -79.44
N SER A 78 99.02 -66.60 -80.45
CA SER A 78 98.59 -66.32 -81.83
C SER A 78 98.64 -67.53 -82.76
N LEU A 79 99.47 -68.54 -82.47
CA LEU A 79 99.41 -69.83 -83.16
C LEU A 79 98.07 -70.54 -82.86
N PRO A 80 97.52 -71.33 -83.81
CA PRO A 80 96.36 -72.16 -83.53
C PRO A 80 96.72 -73.22 -82.47
N PRO A 81 95.87 -73.45 -81.44
CA PRO A 81 96.22 -74.27 -80.29
C PRO A 81 96.25 -75.77 -80.64
N THR A 82 97.43 -76.24 -81.06
CA THR A 82 97.73 -77.66 -81.34
C THR A 82 98.24 -78.41 -80.11
N THR A 83 98.46 -77.71 -78.98
CA THR A 83 98.88 -78.27 -77.69
C THR A 83 97.89 -77.95 -76.57
N LEU A 84 97.79 -78.84 -75.58
CA LEU A 84 96.89 -78.65 -74.42
C LEU A 84 97.31 -77.46 -73.53
N GLU A 85 98.60 -77.12 -73.52
CA GLU A 85 99.18 -76.06 -72.70
C GLU A 85 98.80 -74.66 -73.20
N GLY A 86 98.89 -74.40 -74.51
CA GLY A 86 98.43 -73.12 -75.07
C GLY A 86 96.91 -72.92 -74.96
N LEU A 87 96.13 -74.02 -74.95
CA LEU A 87 94.71 -73.97 -74.63
C LEU A 87 94.46 -73.57 -73.16
N SER A 88 95.24 -74.08 -72.21
CA SER A 88 95.10 -73.74 -70.79
C SER A 88 95.56 -72.31 -70.48
N GLU A 89 96.68 -71.84 -71.06
CA GLU A 89 97.18 -70.46 -70.94
C GLU A 89 96.12 -69.45 -71.45
N ARG A 90 95.52 -69.71 -72.62
CA ARG A 90 94.44 -68.88 -73.18
C ARG A 90 93.15 -68.93 -72.37
N LEU A 91 92.77 -70.08 -71.81
CA LEU A 91 91.60 -70.19 -70.93
C LEU A 91 91.81 -69.46 -69.60
N GLN A 92 93.01 -69.52 -69.02
CA GLN A 92 93.36 -68.77 -67.81
C GLN A 92 93.30 -67.25 -68.07
N HIS A 93 93.83 -66.79 -69.20
CA HIS A 93 93.74 -65.38 -69.58
C HIS A 93 92.28 -64.94 -69.83
N MET A 94 91.46 -65.76 -70.50
CA MET A 94 90.03 -65.49 -70.72
C MET A 94 89.24 -65.44 -69.41
N LEU A 95 89.48 -66.38 -68.48
CA LEU A 95 88.85 -66.39 -67.16
C LEU A 95 89.27 -65.18 -66.32
N ARG A 96 90.54 -64.76 -66.43
CA ARG A 96 91.04 -63.55 -65.78
C ARG A 96 90.35 -62.29 -66.31
N LEU A 97 90.29 -62.12 -67.64
CA LEU A 97 89.57 -61.00 -68.27
C LEU A 97 88.08 -61.01 -67.91
N ALA A 98 87.44 -62.19 -67.88
CA ALA A 98 86.04 -62.31 -67.47
C ALA A 98 85.81 -61.95 -66.00
N GLN A 99 86.77 -62.25 -65.11
CA GLN A 99 86.72 -61.83 -63.71
C GLN A 99 87.00 -60.32 -63.54
N GLU A 100 87.92 -59.76 -64.34
CA GLU A 100 88.22 -58.33 -64.34
C GLU A 100 87.02 -57.51 -64.88
N GLU A 101 86.37 -57.94 -65.97
CA GLU A 101 85.11 -57.37 -66.48
C GLU A 101 83.95 -57.55 -65.47
N ALA A 102 83.80 -58.73 -64.85
CA ALA A 102 82.77 -58.95 -63.83
C ALA A 102 82.96 -58.02 -62.62
N ASN A 103 84.21 -57.84 -62.16
CA ASN A 103 84.56 -56.90 -61.10
C ASN A 103 84.24 -55.45 -61.50
N GLU A 104 84.49 -55.06 -62.76
CA GLU A 104 84.14 -53.73 -63.24
C GLU A 104 82.61 -53.54 -63.36
N ILE A 105 81.86 -54.52 -63.85
CA ILE A 105 80.39 -54.51 -63.87
C ILE A 105 79.84 -54.36 -62.44
N HIS A 106 80.39 -55.09 -61.46
CA HIS A 106 80.02 -54.94 -60.06
C HIS A 106 80.35 -53.53 -59.52
N ALA A 107 81.56 -53.01 -59.77
CA ALA A 107 81.95 -51.67 -59.32
C ALA A 107 81.09 -50.55 -59.93
N ARG A 108 80.76 -50.65 -61.23
CA ARG A 108 79.83 -49.74 -61.92
C ARG A 108 78.43 -49.81 -61.30
N ALA A 109 77.89 -51.02 -61.11
CA ALA A 109 76.56 -51.23 -60.53
C ALA A 109 76.47 -50.77 -59.05
N GLU A 110 77.53 -50.95 -58.26
CA GLU A 110 77.60 -50.45 -56.88
C GLU A 110 77.69 -48.92 -56.83
N ALA A 111 78.45 -48.29 -57.74
CA ALA A 111 78.51 -46.83 -57.88
C ALA A 111 77.15 -46.24 -58.30
N GLU A 112 76.49 -46.84 -59.31
CA GLU A 112 75.14 -46.43 -59.73
C GLU A 112 74.11 -46.60 -58.62
N ALA A 113 74.11 -47.74 -57.92
CA ALA A 113 73.24 -47.97 -56.75
C ALA A 113 73.52 -46.98 -55.61
N GLY A 114 74.80 -46.62 -55.39
CA GLY A 114 75.21 -45.57 -54.46
C GLY A 114 74.65 -44.19 -54.85
N HIS A 115 74.80 -43.79 -56.11
CA HIS A 115 74.26 -42.54 -56.63
C HIS A 115 72.72 -42.48 -56.54
N VAL A 116 72.02 -43.57 -56.87
CA VAL A 116 70.55 -43.65 -56.75
C VAL A 116 70.12 -43.53 -55.28
N ARG A 117 70.75 -44.25 -54.34
CA ARG A 117 70.46 -44.15 -52.90
C ARG A 117 70.70 -42.74 -52.38
N ALA A 118 71.90 -42.18 -52.60
CA ALA A 118 72.26 -40.84 -52.14
C ALA A 118 71.31 -39.76 -52.70
N ARG A 119 70.86 -39.91 -53.96
CA ARG A 119 69.84 -39.04 -54.55
C ARG A 119 68.49 -39.18 -53.87
N SER A 120 67.97 -40.41 -53.69
CA SER A 120 66.68 -40.65 -53.04
C SER A 120 66.69 -40.22 -51.56
N GLU A 121 67.81 -40.37 -50.86
CA GLU A 121 68.00 -39.87 -49.49
C GLU A 121 68.00 -38.35 -49.44
N ALA A 122 68.69 -37.66 -50.37
CA ALA A 122 68.63 -36.20 -50.48
C ALA A 122 67.22 -35.69 -50.82
N GLU A 123 66.54 -36.31 -51.78
CA GLU A 123 65.15 -35.98 -52.14
C GLU A 123 64.22 -36.20 -50.93
N ALA A 124 64.34 -37.31 -50.20
CA ALA A 124 63.58 -37.58 -48.98
C ALA A 124 63.87 -36.57 -47.85
N LEU A 125 65.13 -36.15 -47.67
CA LEU A 125 65.51 -35.13 -46.69
C LEU A 125 64.92 -33.77 -47.03
N THR A 126 64.96 -33.33 -48.30
CA THR A 126 64.34 -32.05 -48.72
C THR A 126 62.81 -32.08 -48.59
N LEU A 127 62.18 -33.23 -48.82
CA LEU A 127 60.74 -33.39 -48.61
C LEU A 127 60.38 -33.35 -47.12
N ARG A 128 61.19 -33.99 -46.26
CA ARG A 128 61.03 -33.97 -44.80
C ARG A 128 61.16 -32.55 -44.24
N THR A 129 62.23 -31.83 -44.57
CA THR A 129 62.43 -30.46 -44.05
C THR A 129 61.33 -29.51 -44.53
N ARG A 130 60.85 -29.66 -45.77
CA ARG A 130 59.70 -28.91 -46.29
C ARG A 130 58.40 -29.21 -45.53
N TYR A 131 58.14 -30.47 -45.16
CA TYR A 131 56.96 -30.81 -44.36
C TYR A 131 57.10 -30.33 -42.90
N GLU A 132 58.29 -30.41 -42.32
CA GLU A 132 58.58 -29.91 -40.96
C GLU A 132 58.39 -28.38 -40.88
N GLN A 133 58.85 -27.64 -41.90
CA GLN A 133 58.57 -26.21 -42.06
C GLN A 133 57.06 -25.95 -42.18
N LEU A 134 56.35 -26.67 -43.08
CA LEU A 134 54.91 -26.49 -43.30
C LEU A 134 54.08 -26.79 -42.04
N ILE A 135 54.44 -27.81 -41.26
CA ILE A 135 53.81 -28.11 -39.97
C ILE A 135 54.05 -26.94 -39.01
N SER A 136 55.29 -26.45 -38.89
CA SER A 136 55.61 -25.32 -38.00
C SER A 136 54.86 -24.03 -38.38
N ASP A 137 54.60 -23.79 -39.67
CA ASP A 137 53.84 -22.63 -40.13
C ASP A 137 52.32 -22.80 -39.93
N LEU A 138 51.80 -24.02 -40.01
CA LEU A 138 50.41 -24.32 -39.65
C LEU A 138 50.17 -24.20 -38.14
N ASP A 139 51.10 -24.67 -37.32
CA ASP A 139 51.04 -24.54 -35.86
C ASP A 139 51.16 -23.07 -35.41
N ARG A 140 52.06 -22.28 -36.03
CA ARG A 140 52.13 -20.82 -35.84
C ARG A 140 50.78 -20.16 -36.15
N ARG A 141 50.29 -20.32 -37.39
CA ARG A 141 49.00 -19.75 -37.82
C ARG A 141 47.85 -20.17 -36.92
N ARG A 142 47.85 -21.42 -36.45
CA ARG A 142 46.85 -21.89 -35.50
C ARG A 142 46.95 -21.16 -34.16
N ALA A 143 48.14 -21.04 -33.59
CA ALA A 143 48.37 -20.30 -32.35
C ALA A 143 48.01 -18.81 -32.47
N ASP A 144 48.34 -18.18 -33.59
CA ASP A 144 48.01 -16.79 -33.91
C ASP A 144 46.47 -16.61 -33.99
N MET A 145 45.78 -17.44 -34.80
CA MET A 145 44.32 -17.43 -34.90
C MET A 145 43.64 -17.71 -33.55
N GLU A 146 44.15 -18.67 -32.75
CA GLU A 146 43.63 -18.95 -31.41
C GLU A 146 43.87 -17.78 -30.43
N ALA A 147 44.94 -17.00 -30.60
CA ALA A 147 45.19 -15.78 -29.84
C ALA A 147 44.29 -14.62 -30.25
N GLU A 148 44.08 -14.40 -31.56
CA GLU A 148 43.12 -13.41 -32.07
C GLU A 148 41.69 -13.72 -31.60
N HIS A 149 41.23 -14.97 -31.74
CA HIS A 149 39.91 -15.38 -31.28
C HIS A 149 39.75 -15.21 -29.76
N ARG A 150 40.79 -15.50 -28.97
CA ARG A 150 40.79 -15.28 -27.52
C ARG A 150 40.69 -13.79 -27.20
N GLY A 151 41.48 -12.95 -27.86
CA GLY A 151 41.44 -11.50 -27.69
C GLY A 151 40.08 -10.90 -28.05
N VAL A 152 39.45 -11.33 -29.15
CA VAL A 152 38.10 -10.90 -29.55
C VAL A 152 37.03 -11.37 -28.54
N LEU A 153 37.15 -12.58 -27.99
CA LEU A 153 36.25 -13.05 -26.93
C LEU A 153 36.46 -12.32 -25.60
N GLU A 154 37.69 -11.91 -25.28
CA GLU A 154 38.00 -11.13 -24.09
C GLU A 154 37.51 -9.67 -24.21
N THR A 155 37.68 -9.02 -25.36
CA THR A 155 37.13 -7.68 -25.60
C THR A 155 35.61 -7.70 -25.64
N ALA A 156 34.98 -8.66 -26.33
CA ALA A 156 33.52 -8.79 -26.39
C ALA A 156 32.90 -9.09 -25.01
N ARG A 157 33.58 -9.87 -24.16
CA ARG A 157 33.17 -10.05 -22.75
C ARG A 157 33.29 -8.76 -21.95
N ALA A 158 34.44 -8.08 -22.01
CA ALA A 158 34.65 -6.83 -21.30
C ALA A 158 33.70 -5.70 -21.76
N GLU A 159 33.26 -5.71 -23.02
CA GLU A 159 32.24 -4.81 -23.54
C GLU A 159 30.83 -5.20 -23.08
N ALA A 160 30.47 -6.49 -23.11
CA ALA A 160 29.20 -6.98 -22.57
C ALA A 160 29.07 -6.71 -21.06
N ASP A 161 30.13 -6.95 -20.28
CA ASP A 161 30.17 -6.67 -18.84
C ASP A 161 30.04 -5.17 -18.54
N ARG A 162 30.62 -4.29 -19.37
CA ARG A 162 30.41 -2.83 -19.27
C ARG A 162 28.96 -2.46 -19.55
N ILE A 163 28.37 -2.94 -20.66
CA ILE A 163 26.98 -2.63 -21.04
C ILE A 163 26.00 -3.12 -19.96
N VAL A 164 26.20 -4.33 -19.45
CA VAL A 164 25.40 -4.90 -18.37
C VAL A 164 25.61 -4.14 -17.05
N GLY A 165 26.83 -3.62 -16.80
CA GLY A 165 27.12 -2.72 -15.68
C GLY A 165 26.33 -1.41 -15.78
N THR A 166 26.54 -0.65 -16.86
CA THR A 166 25.89 0.66 -17.06
C THR A 166 24.37 0.55 -17.08
N SER A 167 23.80 -0.46 -17.75
CA SER A 167 22.34 -0.64 -17.76
C SER A 167 21.76 -1.07 -16.41
N ARG A 168 22.55 -1.70 -15.52
CA ARG A 168 22.14 -1.94 -14.12
C ARG A 168 22.20 -0.67 -13.27
N GLU A 169 23.22 0.16 -13.47
CA GLU A 169 23.36 1.45 -12.79
C GLU A 169 22.24 2.42 -13.22
N GLU A 170 21.91 2.47 -14.51
CA GLU A 170 20.79 3.24 -15.04
C GLU A 170 19.44 2.72 -14.53
N ALA A 171 19.21 1.39 -14.52
CA ALA A 171 18.00 0.80 -13.98
C ALA A 171 17.83 1.12 -12.48
N ALA A 172 18.86 0.89 -11.67
CA ALA A 172 18.83 1.20 -10.24
C ALA A 172 18.58 2.69 -9.97
N ARG A 173 19.15 3.59 -10.78
CA ARG A 173 18.88 5.04 -10.71
C ARG A 173 17.44 5.40 -11.08
N LEU A 174 16.85 4.74 -12.07
CA LEU A 174 15.46 4.95 -12.47
C LEU A 174 14.47 4.37 -11.45
N ASP A 175 14.80 3.24 -10.82
CA ASP A 175 14.03 2.67 -9.72
C ASP A 175 14.07 3.58 -8.48
N GLU A 176 15.26 4.07 -8.09
CA GLU A 176 15.47 5.06 -7.02
C GLU A 176 14.65 6.35 -7.28
N GLU A 177 14.75 6.93 -8.49
CA GLU A 177 13.98 8.12 -8.85
C GLU A 177 12.46 7.84 -8.87
N SER A 178 12.04 6.65 -9.31
CA SER A 178 10.62 6.26 -9.33
C SER A 178 10.06 6.01 -7.93
N LEU A 179 10.86 5.47 -7.01
CA LEU A 179 10.51 5.35 -5.60
C LEU A 179 10.38 6.73 -4.95
N GLN A 180 11.33 7.64 -5.17
CA GLN A 180 11.29 9.01 -4.66
C GLN A 180 10.07 9.77 -5.18
N ARG A 181 9.76 9.67 -6.49
CA ARG A 181 8.53 10.24 -7.07
C ARG A 181 7.26 9.64 -6.44
N ARG A 182 7.26 8.33 -6.13
CA ARG A 182 6.11 7.68 -5.50
C ARG A 182 5.93 8.17 -4.07
N THR A 183 6.99 8.27 -3.28
CA THR A 183 6.91 8.79 -1.91
C THR A 183 6.47 10.24 -1.87
N THR A 184 6.96 11.12 -2.75
CA THR A 184 6.47 12.51 -2.79
C THR A 184 4.99 12.60 -3.18
N VAL A 185 4.50 11.73 -4.09
CA VAL A 185 3.08 11.68 -4.45
C VAL A 185 2.23 11.08 -3.33
N GLU A 186 2.75 10.11 -2.58
CA GLU A 186 2.12 9.55 -1.37
C GLU A 186 2.01 10.64 -0.28
N GLU A 187 3.08 11.40 -0.03
CA GLU A 187 3.13 12.54 0.91
C GLU A 187 2.17 13.68 0.52
N ASP A 188 2.24 14.16 -0.73
CA ASP A 188 1.34 15.21 -1.25
C ASP A 188 -0.13 14.79 -1.18
N PHE A 189 -0.42 13.51 -1.47
CA PHE A 189 -1.76 12.95 -1.35
C PHE A 189 -2.23 12.87 0.10
N GLU A 190 -1.38 12.44 1.05
CA GLU A 190 -1.72 12.46 2.47
C GLU A 190 -1.97 13.88 2.99
N ILE A 191 -1.15 14.85 2.59
CA ILE A 191 -1.32 16.28 2.92
C ILE A 191 -2.65 16.80 2.36
N ALA A 192 -2.94 16.57 1.08
CA ALA A 192 -4.18 16.99 0.44
C ALA A 192 -5.42 16.34 1.08
N MET A 193 -5.34 15.05 1.42
CA MET A 193 -6.42 14.32 2.10
C MET A 193 -6.54 14.67 3.58
N ALA A 194 -5.48 15.11 4.25
CA ALA A 194 -5.54 15.70 5.59
C ALA A 194 -6.22 17.07 5.55
N ALA A 195 -5.81 17.96 4.63
CA ALA A 195 -6.42 19.27 4.44
C ALA A 195 -7.93 19.15 4.13
N ARG A 196 -8.31 18.28 3.18
CA ARG A 196 -9.71 18.03 2.83
C ARG A 196 -10.52 17.42 3.98
N ARG A 197 -9.91 16.57 4.82
CA ARG A 197 -10.55 16.07 6.05
C ARG A 197 -10.78 17.20 7.06
N VAL A 198 -9.82 18.09 7.26
CA VAL A 198 -9.96 19.26 8.15
C VAL A 198 -11.05 20.21 7.64
N GLU A 199 -11.09 20.50 6.34
CA GLU A 199 -12.14 21.31 5.71
C GLU A 199 -13.54 20.66 5.84
N SER A 200 -13.64 19.35 5.62
CA SER A 200 -14.89 18.61 5.80
C SER A 200 -15.35 18.57 7.26
N MET A 201 -14.45 18.38 8.22
CA MET A 201 -14.78 18.46 9.66
C MET A 201 -15.18 19.88 10.05
N ARG A 202 -14.56 20.91 9.45
CA ARG A 202 -14.90 22.32 9.70
C ARG A 202 -16.29 22.67 9.18
N THR A 203 -16.64 22.28 7.95
CA THR A 203 -17.97 22.54 7.39
C THR A 203 -19.06 21.76 8.14
N LEU A 204 -18.78 20.55 8.61
CA LEU A 204 -19.65 19.82 9.55
C LEU A 204 -19.80 20.57 10.89
N ALA A 205 -18.71 21.07 11.48
CA ALA A 205 -18.77 21.85 12.72
C ALA A 205 -19.53 23.19 12.54
N GLU A 206 -19.39 23.87 11.40
CA GLU A 206 -20.09 25.12 11.09
C GLU A 206 -21.59 24.90 10.81
N THR A 207 -21.96 23.79 10.16
CA THR A 207 -23.37 23.38 9.97
C THR A 207 -24.01 22.89 11.28
N GLU A 208 -23.27 22.15 12.12
CA GLU A 208 -23.73 21.81 13.47
C GLU A 208 -23.91 23.06 14.36
N ALA A 209 -22.94 23.98 14.34
CA ALA A 209 -22.98 25.19 15.16
C ALA A 209 -24.13 26.13 14.76
N SER A 210 -24.35 26.33 13.45
CA SER A 210 -25.48 27.10 12.94
C SER A 210 -26.83 26.43 13.24
N SER A 211 -26.95 25.11 13.04
CA SER A 211 -28.14 24.33 13.40
C SER A 211 -28.47 24.42 14.89
N LYS A 212 -27.46 24.24 15.77
CA LYS A 212 -27.61 24.42 17.22
C LYS A 212 -28.02 25.86 17.57
N ALA A 213 -27.38 26.86 16.97
CA ALA A 213 -27.72 28.28 17.20
C ALA A 213 -29.12 28.68 16.68
N GLU A 214 -29.65 28.01 15.66
CA GLU A 214 -31.05 28.16 15.26
C GLU A 214 -32.03 27.42 16.19
N ALA A 215 -31.71 26.21 16.63
CA ALA A 215 -32.53 25.47 17.59
C ALA A 215 -32.64 26.26 18.91
N ASP A 216 -31.52 26.77 19.41
CA ASP A 216 -31.43 27.70 20.54
C ASP A 216 -32.30 28.95 20.38
N ARG A 217 -32.32 29.55 19.18
CA ARG A 217 -33.16 30.72 18.88
C ARG A 217 -34.64 30.37 18.90
N ARG A 218 -35.05 29.31 18.18
CA ARG A 218 -36.44 28.83 18.17
C ARG A 218 -36.94 28.45 19.57
N VAL A 219 -36.08 27.85 20.40
CA VAL A 219 -36.40 27.55 21.81
C VAL A 219 -36.56 28.83 22.61
N ARG A 220 -35.66 29.82 22.50
CA ARG A 220 -35.78 31.11 23.20
C ARG A 220 -37.04 31.86 22.79
N GLU A 221 -37.28 32.00 21.49
CA GLU A 221 -38.48 32.62 20.89
C GLU A 221 -39.75 31.95 21.40
N ALA A 222 -39.83 30.60 21.35
CA ALA A 222 -40.97 29.87 21.89
C ALA A 222 -41.13 29.99 23.42
N THR A 223 -40.04 30.09 24.20
CA THR A 223 -40.13 30.35 25.64
C THR A 223 -40.58 31.77 25.97
N ASP A 224 -40.18 32.76 25.18
CA ASP A 224 -40.59 34.16 25.31
C ASP A 224 -42.06 34.33 24.90
N GLU A 225 -42.51 33.70 23.82
CA GLU A 225 -43.92 33.65 23.45
C GLU A 225 -44.76 32.91 24.49
N ALA A 226 -44.32 31.75 24.97
CA ALA A 226 -44.98 31.04 26.06
C ALA A 226 -44.97 31.85 27.37
N ALA A 227 -43.97 32.71 27.62
CA ALA A 227 -43.98 33.65 28.73
C ALA A 227 -45.00 34.78 28.52
N ARG A 228 -45.02 35.41 27.34
CA ARG A 228 -45.99 36.45 26.96
C ARG A 228 -47.42 35.94 27.08
N ILE A 229 -47.73 34.78 26.50
CA ILE A 229 -49.04 34.13 26.58
C ILE A 229 -49.40 33.84 28.05
N ARG A 230 -48.48 33.29 28.86
CA ARG A 230 -48.73 33.09 30.29
C ARG A 230 -48.98 34.39 31.04
N THR A 231 -48.30 35.49 30.70
CA THR A 231 -48.59 36.82 31.30
C THR A 231 -49.91 37.41 30.84
N GLN A 232 -50.31 37.21 29.58
CA GLN A 232 -51.61 37.64 29.06
C GLN A 232 -52.74 36.85 29.71
N VAL A 233 -52.68 35.52 29.72
CA VAL A 233 -53.67 34.67 30.41
C VAL A 233 -53.72 34.98 31.91
N ALA A 234 -52.60 35.28 32.57
CA ALA A 234 -52.60 35.71 33.97
C ALA A 234 -53.25 37.10 34.17
N GLN A 235 -53.07 38.03 33.23
CA GLN A 235 -53.73 39.35 33.25
C GLN A 235 -55.24 39.24 32.97
N GLU A 236 -55.64 38.46 31.96
CA GLU A 236 -57.04 38.15 31.64
C GLU A 236 -57.73 37.44 32.81
N GLN A 237 -57.08 36.43 33.40
CA GLN A 237 -57.61 35.72 34.55
C GLN A 237 -57.66 36.61 35.81
N ALA A 238 -56.70 37.52 36.00
CA ALA A 238 -56.76 38.53 37.07
C ALA A 238 -57.90 39.54 36.84
N ALA A 239 -58.12 40.00 35.60
CA ALA A 239 -59.22 40.88 35.23
C ALA A 239 -60.58 40.19 35.42
N ALA A 240 -60.76 38.98 34.89
CA ALA A 240 -61.97 38.18 35.06
C ALA A 240 -62.24 37.85 36.55
N ASN A 241 -61.20 37.57 37.34
CA ASN A 241 -61.34 37.42 38.80
C ASN A 241 -61.73 38.74 39.49
N ALA A 242 -61.21 39.89 39.04
CA ALA A 242 -61.58 41.20 39.58
C ALA A 242 -63.02 41.59 39.21
N GLU A 243 -63.48 41.28 37.99
CA GLU A 243 -64.86 41.47 37.57
C GLU A 243 -65.81 40.53 38.28
N ALA A 244 -65.47 39.25 38.43
CA ALA A 244 -66.22 38.30 39.24
C ALA A 244 -66.30 38.75 40.71
N GLN A 245 -65.20 39.26 41.29
CA GLN A 245 -65.24 39.88 42.62
C GLN A 245 -66.09 41.15 42.66
N ARG A 246 -66.10 41.98 41.61
CA ARG A 246 -66.97 43.17 41.54
C ARG A 246 -68.43 42.76 41.52
N LEU A 247 -68.82 41.81 40.66
CA LEU A 247 -70.17 41.28 40.55
C LEU A 247 -70.63 40.59 41.85
N VAL A 248 -69.74 39.84 42.51
CA VAL A 248 -70.02 39.26 43.84
C VAL A 248 -70.20 40.35 44.89
N ARG A 249 -69.35 41.38 44.93
CA ARG A 249 -69.50 42.52 45.86
C ARG A 249 -70.83 43.24 45.60
N GLU A 250 -71.09 43.64 44.37
CA GLU A 250 -72.32 44.29 43.92
C GLU A 250 -73.57 43.47 44.29
N ALA A 251 -73.57 42.16 44.01
CA ALA A 251 -74.66 41.26 44.41
C ALA A 251 -74.79 41.11 45.94
N THR A 252 -73.69 41.08 46.70
CA THR A 252 -73.76 41.08 48.19
C THR A 252 -74.22 42.42 48.75
N GLU A 253 -73.86 43.54 48.12
CA GLU A 253 -74.32 44.88 48.49
C GLU A 253 -75.80 45.08 48.17
N GLU A 254 -76.29 44.55 47.04
CA GLU A 254 -77.73 44.50 46.76
C GLU A 254 -78.46 43.57 47.72
N ALA A 255 -77.91 42.40 48.04
CA ALA A 255 -78.51 41.47 48.99
C ALA A 255 -78.55 42.07 50.40
N ASN A 256 -77.51 42.80 50.80
CA ASN A 256 -77.44 43.53 52.07
C ASN A 256 -78.39 44.74 52.07
N ARG A 257 -78.54 45.47 50.94
CA ARG A 257 -79.57 46.50 50.77
C ARG A 257 -80.97 45.90 50.93
N ARG A 258 -81.35 44.89 50.14
CA ARG A 258 -82.63 44.17 50.25
C ARG A 258 -82.90 43.63 51.66
N ARG A 259 -81.87 43.14 52.37
CA ARG A 259 -81.99 42.75 53.79
C ARG A 259 -82.18 43.94 54.71
N HIS A 260 -81.47 45.04 54.51
CA HIS A 260 -81.60 46.25 55.33
C HIS A 260 -82.96 46.94 55.11
N ASP A 261 -83.44 47.01 53.87
CA ASP A 261 -84.76 47.52 53.51
C ASP A 261 -85.86 46.66 54.15
N SER A 262 -85.77 45.33 54.00
CA SER A 262 -86.71 44.38 54.61
C SER A 262 -86.68 44.39 56.14
N ILE A 263 -85.50 44.54 56.77
CA ILE A 263 -85.37 44.74 58.23
C ILE A 263 -85.99 46.08 58.63
N SER A 264 -85.78 47.15 57.85
CA SER A 264 -86.35 48.47 58.12
C SER A 264 -87.87 48.44 58.05
N GLU A 265 -88.47 47.86 57.01
CA GLU A 265 -89.92 47.61 56.92
C GLU A 265 -90.45 46.78 58.09
N ALA A 266 -89.73 45.71 58.47
CA ALA A 266 -90.12 44.87 59.60
C ALA A 266 -90.08 45.65 60.92
N THR A 267 -89.04 46.45 61.16
CA THR A 267 -88.96 47.31 62.35
C THR A 267 -90.01 48.42 62.34
N ALA A 268 -90.35 48.99 61.17
CA ALA A 268 -91.42 49.97 61.04
C ALA A 268 -92.78 49.38 61.41
N ARG A 269 -93.12 48.18 60.92
CA ARG A 269 -94.36 47.46 61.31
C ARG A 269 -94.37 47.09 62.79
N VAL A 270 -93.23 46.74 63.39
CA VAL A 270 -93.13 46.48 64.83
C VAL A 270 -93.33 47.78 65.64
N GLN A 271 -92.75 48.90 65.22
CA GLN A 271 -92.98 50.20 65.86
C GLN A 271 -94.45 50.64 65.73
N GLU A 272 -95.06 50.50 64.56
CA GLU A 272 -96.48 50.79 64.32
C GLU A 272 -97.40 49.95 65.23
N ALA A 273 -97.14 48.64 65.34
CA ALA A 273 -97.87 47.76 66.26
C ALA A 273 -97.63 48.10 67.75
N VAL A 274 -96.42 48.53 68.12
CA VAL A 274 -96.09 49.00 69.47
C VAL A 274 -96.83 50.31 69.77
N ASP A 275 -96.83 51.29 68.86
CA ASP A 275 -97.55 52.54 69.02
C ASP A 275 -99.07 52.36 69.06
N GLU A 276 -99.64 51.45 68.27
CA GLU A 276 -101.04 51.06 68.41
C GLU A 276 -101.33 50.43 69.78
N SER A 277 -100.46 49.53 70.27
CA SER A 277 -100.66 48.90 71.59
C SER A 277 -100.56 49.92 72.73
N ASN A 278 -99.60 50.84 72.65
CA ASN A 278 -99.47 51.98 73.56
C ASN A 278 -100.72 52.88 73.51
N ARG A 279 -101.30 53.10 72.32
CA ARG A 279 -102.54 53.87 72.15
C ARG A 279 -103.72 53.19 72.84
N ARG A 280 -103.94 51.89 72.58
CA ARG A 280 -104.99 51.07 73.22
C ARG A 280 -104.83 51.01 74.75
N VAL A 281 -103.60 50.94 75.27
CA VAL A 281 -103.31 50.97 76.71
C VAL A 281 -103.65 52.34 77.32
N ARG A 282 -103.34 53.45 76.65
CA ARG A 282 -103.71 54.81 77.11
C ARG A 282 -105.23 54.98 77.16
N GLU A 283 -105.92 54.60 76.08
CA GLU A 283 -107.39 54.66 75.98
C GLU A 283 -108.07 53.84 77.10
N ALA A 284 -107.63 52.61 77.34
CA ALA A 284 -108.13 51.76 78.43
C ALA A 284 -107.84 52.34 79.82
N THR A 285 -106.67 52.97 80.01
CA THR A 285 -106.29 53.63 81.28
C THR A 285 -107.16 54.86 81.55
N GLU A 286 -107.48 55.65 80.52
CA GLU A 286 -108.41 56.76 80.63
C GLU A 286 -109.83 56.29 80.98
N GLU A 287 -110.34 55.24 80.33
CA GLU A 287 -111.64 54.68 80.70
C GLU A 287 -111.69 54.17 82.14
N ALA A 288 -110.62 53.51 82.61
CA ALA A 288 -110.53 53.06 83.99
C ALA A 288 -110.61 54.24 84.97
N ASN A 289 -109.87 55.33 84.72
CA ASN A 289 -109.91 56.55 85.54
C ASN A 289 -111.29 57.23 85.52
N ARG A 290 -111.99 57.24 84.38
CA ARG A 290 -113.38 57.73 84.27
C ARG A 290 -114.35 56.88 85.10
N ARG A 291 -114.18 55.55 85.13
CA ARG A 291 -115.00 54.63 85.96
C ARG A 291 -114.73 54.81 87.46
N VAL A 292 -113.47 54.96 87.88
CA VAL A 292 -113.11 55.17 89.30
C VAL A 292 -113.64 56.51 89.83
N THR A 293 -113.48 57.61 89.08
CA THR A 293 -113.98 58.93 89.50
C THR A 293 -115.50 58.98 89.64
N ALA A 294 -116.25 58.35 88.71
CA ALA A 294 -117.70 58.20 88.81
C ALA A 294 -118.14 57.34 90.02
N ALA A 295 -117.35 56.33 90.42
CA ALA A 295 -117.61 55.53 91.61
C ALA A 295 -117.41 56.35 92.90
N SER A 296 -116.32 57.13 93.02
CA SER A 296 -116.03 57.97 94.19
C SER A 296 -117.15 58.98 94.47
N GLN A 297 -117.64 59.68 93.44
CA GLN A 297 -118.76 60.63 93.56
C GLN A 297 -120.05 59.97 94.09
N LYS A 298 -120.26 58.68 93.79
CA LYS A 298 -121.39 57.88 94.29
C LYS A 298 -121.22 57.41 95.74
N VAL A 299 -119.98 57.27 96.22
CA VAL A 299 -119.70 56.97 97.65
C VAL A 299 -119.92 58.20 98.53
N ASP A 300 -119.49 59.39 98.10
CA ASP A 300 -119.57 60.60 98.92
C ASP A 300 -120.99 61.17 99.03
N SER A 301 -121.82 60.99 97.99
CA SER A 301 -123.26 61.30 98.07
C SER A 301 -124.00 60.43 99.10
N LEU A 302 -123.65 59.15 99.23
CA LEU A 302 -124.19 58.26 100.26
C LEU A 302 -123.71 58.62 101.68
N ARG A 303 -122.44 59.03 101.84
CA ARG A 303 -121.91 59.52 103.13
C ARG A 303 -122.66 60.74 103.64
N ASN A 304 -123.00 61.68 102.76
CA ASN A 304 -123.73 62.90 103.11
C ASN A 304 -125.18 62.63 103.55
N LEU A 305 -125.87 61.66 102.93
CA LEU A 305 -127.20 61.20 103.37
C LEU A 305 -127.16 60.58 104.78
N ARG A 306 -126.21 59.68 105.03
CA ARG A 306 -126.02 59.01 106.33
C ARG A 306 -125.85 60.02 107.48
N ASN A 307 -124.97 61.00 107.31
CA ASN A 307 -124.66 61.97 108.36
C ASN A 307 -125.87 62.84 108.75
N ARG A 308 -126.77 63.11 107.78
CA ARG A 308 -127.99 63.91 107.99
C ARG A 308 -129.02 63.20 108.87
N LEU A 309 -129.17 61.88 108.69
CA LEU A 309 -130.03 61.03 109.52
C LEU A 309 -129.49 60.86 110.95
N SER A 310 -128.17 60.72 111.13
CA SER A 310 -127.58 60.56 112.47
C SER A 310 -127.79 61.77 113.39
N GLN A 311 -127.81 62.99 112.82
CA GLN A 311 -128.04 64.22 113.59
C GLN A 311 -129.48 64.33 114.12
N GLN A 312 -130.48 63.88 113.33
CA GLN A 312 -131.88 63.96 113.73
C GLN A 312 -132.23 63.00 114.88
N LEU A 313 -131.58 61.83 114.96
CA LEU A 313 -131.81 60.87 116.05
C LEU A 313 -131.09 61.22 117.36
N HIS A 314 -130.05 62.06 117.35
CA HIS A 314 -129.43 62.55 118.59
C HIS A 314 -130.23 63.67 119.24
N ALA A 315 -130.86 64.55 118.45
CA ALA A 315 -131.67 65.67 118.95
C ALA A 315 -132.89 65.21 119.78
N ALA A 316 -133.47 64.05 119.48
CA ALA A 316 -134.60 63.48 120.22
C ALA A 316 -134.21 62.65 121.46
N ARG A 317 -132.90 62.38 121.67
CA ARG A 317 -132.41 61.47 122.73
C ARG A 317 -131.80 62.18 123.94
N ALA A 318 -131.59 63.50 123.87
CA ALA A 318 -131.36 64.37 125.03
C ALA A 318 -132.73 64.92 125.50
N ALA A 319 -133.54 64.12 126.21
CA ALA A 319 -133.48 63.93 127.67
C ALA A 319 -133.68 65.26 128.43
N LEU A 320 -134.78 65.51 129.14
CA LEU A 320 -135.97 64.70 129.46
C LEU A 320 -135.78 63.47 130.38
N LEU A 321 -134.55 63.11 130.76
CA LEU A 321 -134.26 61.95 131.63
C LEU A 321 -133.02 62.17 132.51
N GLU A 322 -133.12 63.04 133.52
CA GLU A 322 -132.22 63.01 134.69
C GLU A 322 -132.91 63.50 135.98
N VAL A 323 -134.00 62.84 136.38
CA VAL A 323 -134.53 62.91 137.76
C VAL A 323 -135.06 61.54 138.20
N THR A 324 -134.16 60.71 138.78
CA THR A 324 -134.45 59.58 139.70
C THR A 324 -135.33 58.39 139.22
N PRO A 325 -135.35 57.25 139.95
CA PRO A 325 -134.23 56.48 140.54
C PRO A 325 -134.21 55.02 139.99
N LEU A 326 -133.06 54.36 139.83
CA LEU A 326 -132.37 53.51 140.83
C LEU A 326 -133.24 52.38 141.46
N LEU A 327 -133.00 51.12 141.05
CA LEU A 327 -133.27 49.88 141.81
C LEU A 327 -132.43 48.71 141.24
N ASP A 328 -132.34 47.60 141.99
CA ASP A 328 -131.35 46.51 141.90
C ASP A 328 -132.09 45.11 141.83
N PRO A 329 -131.49 43.92 142.06
CA PRO A 329 -130.71 43.06 141.13
C PRO A 329 -131.29 41.62 140.88
N LEU A 330 -130.51 40.76 140.17
CA LEU A 330 -130.66 39.27 139.99
C LEU A 330 -131.84 38.80 139.07
N GLU A 331 -131.93 37.57 138.51
CA GLU A 331 -131.10 36.34 138.55
C GLU A 331 -131.15 35.51 137.22
N GLU A 332 -130.96 34.17 137.25
CA GLU A 332 -130.86 33.16 136.16
C GLU A 332 -132.03 33.14 135.11
N GLU A 333 -131.99 32.52 133.91
CA GLU A 333 -131.47 31.18 133.53
C GLU A 333 -131.17 31.01 132.00
N LYS A 334 -130.97 29.76 131.56
CA LYS A 334 -130.63 29.26 130.19
C LYS A 334 -131.88 28.51 129.62
N PRO A 335 -131.84 27.54 128.66
CA PRO A 335 -130.95 27.26 127.51
C PRO A 335 -131.67 26.83 126.17
N ARG A 336 -130.86 26.56 125.11
CA ARG A 336 -131.02 25.44 124.12
C ARG A 336 -132.18 25.50 123.06
N PRO A 337 -132.29 24.56 122.09
CA PRO A 337 -131.30 23.60 121.53
C PRO A 337 -131.23 23.42 119.97
N VAL A 338 -129.99 23.26 119.43
CA VAL A 338 -129.45 22.19 118.49
C VAL A 338 -130.08 21.87 117.09
N PRO A 339 -129.43 21.04 116.21
CA PRO A 339 -128.03 20.56 116.08
C PRO A 339 -127.37 20.87 114.69
N ALA A 340 -126.21 20.26 114.37
CA ALA A 340 -125.38 20.53 113.16
C ALA A 340 -124.79 19.28 112.46
N THR A 341 -124.17 19.44 111.26
CA THR A 341 -123.39 18.43 110.48
C THR A 341 -122.76 19.06 109.20
N THR A 342 -121.66 18.63 108.51
CA THR A 342 -120.40 17.86 108.81
C THR A 342 -119.42 17.87 107.59
N ILE A 343 -118.16 18.34 107.75
CA ILE A 343 -116.83 17.89 107.19
C ILE A 343 -116.66 17.50 105.67
N GLN A 344 -115.60 17.87 104.89
CA GLN A 344 -114.46 18.82 105.05
C GLN A 344 -113.87 19.45 103.71
N PRO A 345 -112.80 18.95 102.98
CA PRO A 345 -111.70 19.89 102.62
C PRO A 345 -111.01 19.83 101.23
N ALA A 346 -110.18 20.87 100.98
CA ALA A 346 -108.88 20.90 100.25
C ALA A 346 -108.77 20.52 98.74
N ALA A 347 -107.70 20.85 97.99
CA ALA A 347 -106.88 22.07 97.79
C ALA A 347 -105.65 21.74 96.89
N GLY A 348 -105.27 22.63 95.95
CA GLY A 348 -104.05 22.53 95.12
C GLY A 348 -104.24 21.90 93.72
N THR A 349 -103.40 22.10 92.69
CA THR A 349 -102.30 23.08 92.44
C THR A 349 -102.08 23.23 90.91
N VAL A 350 -101.38 24.28 90.48
CA VAL A 350 -101.05 24.68 89.08
C VAL A 350 -100.08 23.72 88.35
N VAL A 351 -100.16 23.60 87.00
CA VAL A 351 -99.04 23.71 86.00
C VAL A 351 -99.47 23.38 84.54
N GLU A 352 -98.71 23.96 83.60
CA GLU A 352 -98.64 23.86 82.11
C GLU A 352 -98.25 22.44 81.55
N PRO A 353 -97.95 22.18 80.24
CA PRO A 353 -98.02 23.01 78.99
C PRO A 353 -98.50 22.29 77.68
N ALA A 354 -98.45 23.07 76.56
CA ALA A 354 -97.91 22.70 75.23
C ALA A 354 -98.79 22.21 74.03
N ALA A 355 -98.45 22.79 72.86
CA ALA A 355 -98.52 22.26 71.46
C ALA A 355 -99.89 22.07 70.75
N ALA A 356 -100.01 22.05 69.41
CA ALA A 356 -99.26 22.68 68.27
C ALA A 356 -99.99 22.42 66.91
N GLN A 357 -99.51 23.05 65.81
CA GLN A 357 -99.83 22.79 64.37
C GLN A 357 -101.24 23.25 63.90
N ALA A 358 -101.50 23.86 62.71
CA ALA A 358 -100.81 24.13 61.43
C ALA A 358 -101.07 23.14 60.25
N VAL A 359 -101.56 23.68 59.11
CA VAL A 359 -101.94 22.98 57.85
C VAL A 359 -101.85 23.95 56.63
N PRO A 360 -101.91 23.54 55.33
CA PRO A 360 -100.75 23.75 54.42
C PRO A 360 -101.06 24.28 52.99
N ALA A 361 -100.04 24.46 52.14
CA ALA A 361 -100.07 24.15 50.69
C ALA A 361 -98.70 24.25 49.95
N GLN A 362 -98.38 23.21 49.14
CA GLN A 362 -97.66 23.13 47.83
C GLN A 362 -96.49 24.09 47.44
N GLY A 363 -95.49 23.69 46.63
CA GLY A 363 -95.24 22.41 45.92
C GLY A 363 -93.96 22.42 45.03
N GLY A 364 -93.73 21.35 44.24
CA GLY A 364 -92.51 21.10 43.42
C GLY A 364 -91.54 20.06 44.04
N PRO A 365 -90.54 19.49 43.33
CA PRO A 365 -90.01 19.81 41.99
C PRO A 365 -90.00 18.61 41.00
N ALA A 366 -89.28 18.73 39.86
CA ALA A 366 -89.03 17.67 38.88
C ALA A 366 -87.57 17.17 38.85
N LYS A 367 -87.33 16.00 38.24
CA LYS A 367 -86.00 15.39 37.98
C LYS A 367 -85.99 14.68 36.62
N SER A 368 -84.84 14.70 35.93
CA SER A 368 -84.43 13.65 34.98
C SER A 368 -82.92 13.69 34.73
N GLY A 369 -82.35 12.54 34.36
CA GLY A 369 -80.93 12.33 34.06
C GLY A 369 -80.71 11.69 32.68
N PRO A 370 -79.45 11.35 32.32
CA PRO A 370 -79.04 11.04 30.94
C PRO A 370 -79.00 9.54 30.62
N ASN A 371 -78.73 9.19 29.35
CA ASN A 371 -78.20 7.88 28.95
C ASN A 371 -77.41 7.94 27.60
N PRO A 372 -76.34 7.13 27.40
CA PRO A 372 -75.59 7.02 26.13
C PRO A 372 -75.79 5.66 25.42
N GLU A 373 -75.13 5.43 24.27
CA GLU A 373 -75.15 4.14 23.55
C GLU A 373 -73.77 3.61 23.04
N SER A 374 -73.79 2.32 22.72
CA SER A 374 -72.79 1.38 22.16
C SER A 374 -71.78 1.92 21.11
N ALA A 375 -70.55 1.44 20.89
CA ALA A 375 -69.80 0.17 21.16
C ALA A 375 -69.72 -0.85 19.99
N ARG A 376 -68.50 -1.39 19.76
CA ARG A 376 -68.05 -2.47 18.82
C ARG A 376 -67.94 -2.10 17.31
N ASN A 377 -67.19 -2.82 16.45
CA ASN A 377 -65.90 -3.57 16.53
C ASN A 377 -65.48 -4.07 15.09
N THR A 378 -64.31 -4.70 14.96
CA THR A 378 -63.84 -5.66 13.91
C THR A 378 -63.08 -5.15 12.67
N THR A 379 -62.34 -6.10 12.06
CA THR A 379 -61.31 -5.94 11.01
C THR A 379 -61.46 -7.06 9.98
N THR A 380 -61.19 -6.81 8.69
CA THR A 380 -60.96 -7.85 7.65
C THR A 380 -59.93 -7.34 6.61
N GLN A 381 -59.27 -8.26 5.89
CA GLN A 381 -58.10 -8.05 5.02
C GLN A 381 -58.30 -8.78 3.66
N VAL A 382 -58.00 -8.14 2.52
CA VAL A 382 -57.98 -8.76 1.17
C VAL A 382 -56.96 -8.05 0.25
N ALA A 383 -56.42 -8.74 -0.76
CA ALA A 383 -55.55 -8.28 -1.88
C ALA A 383 -55.84 -9.18 -3.12
N PRO A 384 -55.14 -9.17 -4.29
CA PRO A 384 -53.99 -8.34 -4.80
C PRO A 384 -54.12 -7.93 -6.31
N VAL A 385 -52.98 -7.65 -7.01
CA VAL A 385 -52.67 -7.78 -8.48
C VAL A 385 -52.43 -6.51 -9.35
N GLN A 386 -51.15 -6.36 -9.76
CA GLN A 386 -50.52 -5.88 -11.03
C GLN A 386 -51.15 -4.81 -11.96
N ASN A 387 -50.33 -3.83 -12.40
CA ASN A 387 -49.98 -3.64 -13.83
C ASN A 387 -48.74 -2.74 -14.07
N ALA A 388 -48.17 -2.75 -15.30
CA ALA A 388 -47.09 -1.87 -15.80
C ALA A 388 -47.33 -1.54 -17.30
N PRO A 389 -46.67 -0.54 -17.94
CA PRO A 389 -45.31 -0.74 -18.53
C PRO A 389 -44.43 0.52 -18.76
N ALA A 390 -43.14 0.35 -19.13
CA ALA A 390 -42.40 1.08 -20.20
C ALA A 390 -40.86 0.79 -20.19
N GLN A 391 -40.20 0.89 -21.35
CA GLN A 391 -38.72 0.91 -21.55
C GLN A 391 -38.33 2.08 -22.49
N PRO A 392 -37.06 2.54 -22.56
CA PRO A 392 -36.09 1.95 -23.52
C PRO A 392 -34.60 1.95 -23.08
N THR A 393 -33.75 1.27 -23.87
CA THR A 393 -32.26 1.27 -23.91
C THR A 393 -31.83 1.34 -25.40
N PRO A 394 -30.54 1.27 -25.84
CA PRO A 394 -29.25 1.16 -25.14
C PRO A 394 -28.12 2.12 -25.66
N GLY A 395 -26.91 2.03 -25.08
CA GLY A 395 -25.67 2.66 -25.59
C GLY A 395 -24.43 2.15 -24.83
N PRO A 396 -23.23 1.98 -25.46
CA PRO A 396 -22.12 1.21 -24.88
C PRO A 396 -21.05 2.05 -24.14
N SER A 397 -20.14 1.36 -23.44
CA SER A 397 -18.97 1.94 -22.74
C SER A 397 -17.67 1.26 -23.18
N GLU A 398 -16.57 2.01 -23.22
CA GLU A 398 -15.23 1.51 -23.60
C GLU A 398 -14.42 0.99 -22.39
N PRO A 399 -13.46 0.07 -22.59
CA PRO A 399 -12.63 -0.50 -21.53
C PRO A 399 -11.27 0.20 -21.32
N GLY A 400 -10.76 0.19 -20.09
CA GLY A 400 -9.39 0.61 -19.75
C GLY A 400 -8.34 -0.51 -19.90
N PRO A 401 -7.03 -0.19 -19.97
CA PRO A 401 -5.98 -1.15 -20.35
C PRO A 401 -5.06 -1.68 -19.21
N ALA A 402 -4.43 -2.82 -19.49
CA ALA A 402 -3.17 -3.36 -18.90
C ALA A 402 -3.21 -3.89 -17.44
N PRO A 403 -2.21 -4.70 -16.99
CA PRO A 403 -1.07 -5.29 -17.71
C PRO A 403 -1.09 -6.85 -17.76
N ALA A 404 0.00 -7.46 -18.23
CA ALA A 404 0.13 -8.91 -18.48
C ALA A 404 0.89 -9.68 -17.37
N ALA A 405 0.75 -11.02 -17.36
CA ALA A 405 1.57 -11.93 -16.55
C ALA A 405 1.86 -13.27 -17.28
N ASP A 406 3.03 -13.85 -16.97
CA ASP A 406 3.66 -15.04 -17.57
C ASP A 406 2.99 -16.39 -17.23
N ALA A 407 3.18 -17.38 -18.12
CA ALA A 407 3.04 -18.82 -17.81
C ALA A 407 3.73 -19.74 -18.86
N THR A 408 5.04 -19.59 -19.10
CA THR A 408 5.77 -20.42 -20.08
C THR A 408 5.95 -21.88 -19.62
N LYS A 409 5.03 -22.79 -19.98
CA LYS A 409 5.07 -24.20 -19.54
C LYS A 409 5.79 -25.12 -20.53
N ARG A 410 7.08 -25.39 -20.28
CA ARG A 410 7.82 -26.51 -20.91
C ARG A 410 7.20 -27.85 -20.52
N THR A 411 7.13 -28.78 -21.47
CA THR A 411 6.97 -30.23 -21.22
C THR A 411 8.00 -31.00 -22.02
N GLU A 412 8.92 -31.67 -21.34
CA GLU A 412 9.89 -32.57 -21.98
C GLU A 412 9.25 -33.96 -22.17
N THR A 413 9.38 -34.52 -23.38
CA THR A 413 9.14 -35.96 -23.61
C THR A 413 10.16 -36.48 -24.63
N LYS A 414 10.50 -37.77 -24.56
CA LYS A 414 11.80 -38.31 -24.99
C LYS A 414 11.67 -39.51 -25.93
N ALA A 415 12.61 -39.62 -26.87
CA ALA A 415 12.75 -40.67 -27.90
C ALA A 415 11.65 -40.66 -28.99
N LYS A 416 11.86 -41.21 -30.19
CA LYS A 416 12.95 -42.08 -30.71
C LYS A 416 13.24 -41.71 -32.19
N PRO A 417 14.47 -41.83 -32.71
CA PRO A 417 14.76 -41.48 -34.11
C PRO A 417 14.20 -42.50 -35.12
N ALA A 418 13.93 -42.00 -36.33
CA ALA A 418 13.74 -42.75 -37.56
C ALA A 418 14.48 -42.02 -38.70
N ASP A 419 14.95 -42.77 -39.68
CA ASP A 419 15.84 -42.32 -40.75
C ASP A 419 15.11 -42.42 -42.10
N GLU A 420 15.00 -41.32 -42.85
CA GLU A 420 14.61 -41.36 -44.27
C GLU A 420 15.00 -40.08 -45.04
N ALA A 421 15.30 -40.24 -46.32
CA ALA A 421 15.89 -39.22 -47.19
C ALA A 421 14.83 -38.32 -47.89
N PRO A 422 15.17 -37.11 -48.37
CA PRO A 422 14.19 -36.14 -48.82
C PRO A 422 13.59 -36.49 -50.19
N THR A 423 12.27 -36.33 -50.34
CA THR A 423 11.60 -36.30 -51.65
C THR A 423 10.88 -34.98 -51.86
N SER A 424 10.98 -34.46 -53.08
CA SER A 424 10.38 -33.20 -53.48
C SER A 424 8.90 -33.34 -53.83
N LYS A 425 8.10 -32.32 -53.50
CA LYS A 425 6.90 -31.97 -54.27
C LYS A 425 6.59 -30.49 -54.15
N VAL A 426 6.02 -29.95 -55.21
CA VAL A 426 5.70 -28.54 -55.43
C VAL A 426 4.20 -28.48 -55.73
N ASP A 427 3.47 -27.51 -55.17
CA ASP A 427 2.52 -26.69 -55.96
C ASP A 427 1.80 -25.58 -55.16
N GLY A 428 1.78 -24.38 -55.77
CA GLY A 428 0.71 -23.38 -55.61
C GLY A 428 0.70 -22.45 -54.38
N PRO A 429 0.16 -21.23 -54.50
CA PRO A 429 0.24 -20.33 -55.65
C PRO A 429 0.69 -18.90 -55.28
N THR A 430 1.59 -18.31 -56.07
CA THR A 430 2.11 -16.96 -55.85
C THR A 430 1.09 -15.85 -56.12
N ARG A 431 0.77 -15.04 -55.09
CA ARG A 431 0.17 -13.71 -55.30
C ARG A 431 1.26 -12.67 -55.60
N LYS A 432 1.03 -11.85 -56.62
CA LYS A 432 2.01 -10.90 -57.17
C LYS A 432 2.09 -9.63 -56.31
N ILE A 433 3.29 -9.20 -55.95
CA ILE A 433 3.58 -7.87 -55.40
C ILE A 433 4.14 -7.00 -56.55
N PRO A 434 3.52 -5.87 -56.90
CA PRO A 434 4.08 -4.94 -57.89
C PRO A 434 5.27 -4.16 -57.29
N ARG A 435 6.38 -4.05 -58.04
CA ARG A 435 7.52 -3.22 -57.64
C ARG A 435 7.23 -1.74 -57.94
N PRO A 436 7.59 -0.79 -57.05
CA PRO A 436 7.58 0.63 -57.38
C PRO A 436 8.67 0.96 -58.41
N ASN A 437 8.40 1.91 -59.30
CA ASN A 437 9.28 2.29 -60.41
C ASN A 437 10.08 3.57 -60.05
N PRO A 438 11.42 3.55 -60.02
CA PRO A 438 12.22 4.72 -59.64
C PRO A 438 12.25 5.77 -60.77
N ARG A 439 11.52 6.88 -60.60
CA ARG A 439 11.69 8.06 -61.47
C ARG A 439 12.93 8.86 -61.07
N ALA A 440 13.75 9.20 -62.06
CA ALA A 440 15.02 9.90 -61.87
C ALA A 440 14.86 11.32 -61.31
N HIS A 441 15.70 11.69 -60.34
CA HIS A 441 15.79 13.04 -59.77
C HIS A 441 17.20 13.35 -59.23
N THR A 442 18.17 13.54 -60.13
CA THR A 442 19.45 14.23 -59.87
C THR A 442 19.87 15.00 -61.13
N GLY A 443 20.48 16.18 -60.96
CA GLY A 443 21.07 16.95 -62.08
C GLY A 443 20.50 18.35 -62.32
N LYS A 444 20.64 19.27 -61.36
CA LYS A 444 20.61 20.72 -61.64
C LYS A 444 21.37 21.53 -60.58
N ARG A 445 22.46 22.16 -61.03
CA ARG A 445 23.47 22.90 -60.25
C ARG A 445 24.37 22.02 -59.38
#